data_AF-A0AB34J1F3-F1
#
_entry.id   AF-A0AB34J1F3-F1
#
_cell.length_a   1.000
_cell.length_b   1.000
_cell.length_c   1.000
_cell.angle_alpha   90.00
_cell.angle_beta   90.00
_cell.angle_gamma   90.00
#
_symmetry.space_group_name_H-M   'P 1'
#
loop_
_entity.id
_entity.type
_entity.pdbx_description
1 polymer ?
#
loop_
_entity_poly.entity_id
_entity_poly.type
_entity_poly.pdbx_seq_one_letter_code
_entity_poly.pdbx_strand_id
1 'polypeptide(L)'
;MPTARTHAQLLASGTPLSVCDKFRPLLQRAGFALTDSSHLKVFIPRIEETEVKRLKKELDGQYISISFDGTTRLGEAICCTTRWCSATFELEKRLLDVTTVEKHVDHKGLATHLADLVQRRRGIAASKMIGITRDSASTNGAACGRLLGIFSNAVDLLCCCHTLNNMGERIDLPTLREFRTPWLELVGGRNPHAGAKILWKSAVAPASVPGFSNVRWHSWAEITFVIAEAGMPCLGDFIRKLNEYEYGSATRAQLTNIYNTKSDRLRLELAAMCDMRILVRTTYELEGDRLEILLAYDRIQVLRSMGESIKSMADGVLPNVDACLRYFMELKRGVKIRKYFADHGVCDGFLETKERVDSTLYPGQERDAWLVTYEDGHQEHFEEEELRSGKDGATPAQGDGKPLYRATTVVTTLLHWRML
;
A
#
# COMPACT_ATOMS: atom_id res chain seq x y z
N MET A 1 12.19 38.55 29.14
CA MET A 1 11.01 37.97 28.44
C MET A 1 11.30 36.89 27.37
N PRO A 2 12.53 36.61 26.87
CA PRO A 2 12.76 35.51 25.91
C PRO A 2 12.50 34.09 26.43
N THR A 3 12.68 33.87 27.73
CA THR A 3 12.73 32.54 28.38
C THR A 3 11.41 31.78 28.35
N ALA A 4 10.29 32.46 28.62
CA ALA A 4 8.96 31.84 28.62
C ALA A 4 8.54 31.36 27.23
N ARG A 5 8.96 32.08 26.17
CA ARG A 5 8.63 31.74 24.78
C ARG A 5 9.36 30.48 24.32
N THR A 6 10.61 30.30 24.73
CA THR A 6 11.39 29.09 24.43
C THR A 6 10.84 27.85 25.14
N HIS A 7 10.39 27.97 26.39
CA HIS A 7 9.77 26.84 27.12
C HIS A 7 8.43 26.45 26.49
N ALA A 8 7.59 27.43 26.17
CA ALA A 8 6.31 27.19 25.51
C ALA A 8 6.50 26.53 24.13
N GLN A 9 7.51 26.97 23.35
CA GLN A 9 7.81 26.37 22.05
C GLN A 9 8.29 24.91 22.17
N LEU A 10 9.14 24.58 23.14
CA LEU A 10 9.61 23.21 23.35
C LEU A 10 8.48 22.25 23.78
N LEU A 11 7.56 22.74 24.61
CA LEU A 11 6.37 21.97 25.00
C LEU A 11 5.40 21.83 23.81
N ALA A 12 5.15 22.92 23.08
CA ALA A 12 4.28 22.93 21.90
C ALA A 12 4.83 22.05 20.75
N SER A 13 6.16 21.94 20.62
CA SER A 13 6.80 21.07 19.63
C SER A 13 6.84 19.59 20.03
N GLY A 14 6.32 19.23 21.21
CA GLY A 14 6.34 17.85 21.71
C GLY A 14 7.77 17.32 21.93
N THR A 15 8.75 18.21 22.17
CA THR A 15 10.14 17.79 22.34
C THR A 15 10.28 17.01 23.64
N PRO A 16 10.87 15.79 23.62
CA PRO A 16 11.08 15.01 24.83
C PRO A 16 11.85 15.83 25.87
N LEU A 17 11.38 15.84 27.12
CA LEU A 17 11.99 16.67 28.15
C LEU A 17 13.47 16.33 28.41
N SER A 18 13.87 15.07 28.22
CA SER A 18 15.27 14.64 28.30
C SER A 18 16.16 15.23 27.20
N VAL A 19 15.57 15.68 26.10
CA VAL A 19 16.26 16.38 25.01
C VAL A 19 16.39 17.87 25.33
N CYS A 20 15.43 18.47 26.03
CA CYS A 20 15.52 19.86 26.50
C CYS A 20 16.78 20.10 27.33
N ASP A 21 17.14 19.17 28.20
CA ASP A 21 18.36 19.25 29.02
C ASP A 21 19.63 19.28 28.17
N LYS A 22 19.66 18.55 27.04
CA LYS A 22 20.80 18.53 26.09
C LYS A 22 20.95 19.84 25.32
N PHE A 23 19.85 20.55 25.07
CA PHE A 23 19.87 21.86 24.41
C PHE A 23 20.21 23.01 25.36
N ARG A 24 20.05 22.84 26.68
CA ARG A 24 20.31 23.90 27.66
C ARG A 24 21.69 24.55 27.49
N PRO A 25 22.82 23.83 27.40
CA PRO A 25 24.14 24.47 27.25
C PRO A 25 24.28 25.26 25.95
N LEU A 26 23.64 24.80 24.86
CA LEU A 26 23.66 25.48 23.56
C LEU A 26 22.85 26.78 23.62
N LEU A 27 21.65 26.73 24.18
CA LEU A 27 20.76 27.89 24.30
C LEU A 27 21.33 28.94 25.26
N GLN A 28 21.91 28.51 26.39
CA GLN A 28 22.54 29.41 27.35
C GLN A 28 23.75 30.14 26.75
N ARG A 29 24.56 29.45 25.94
CA ARG A 29 25.66 30.10 25.17
C ARG A 29 25.16 31.14 24.18
N ALA A 30 23.97 30.94 23.61
CA ALA A 30 23.33 31.89 22.71
C ALA A 30 22.53 33.00 23.43
N GLY A 31 22.62 33.10 24.77
CA GLY A 31 21.93 34.13 25.56
C GLY A 31 20.49 33.80 25.94
N PHE A 32 20.02 32.57 25.69
CA PHE A 32 18.67 32.11 26.05
C PHE A 32 18.70 31.21 27.29
N ALA A 33 18.02 31.62 28.36
CA ALA A 33 17.91 30.77 29.55
C ALA A 33 16.80 29.71 29.39
N LEU A 34 17.18 28.44 29.62
CA LEU A 34 16.27 27.29 29.64
C LEU A 34 16.12 26.75 31.06
N THR A 35 14.88 26.50 31.51
CA THR A 35 14.61 25.91 32.82
C THR A 35 14.95 24.42 32.84
N ASP A 36 14.93 23.81 34.02
CA ASP A 36 15.17 22.38 34.19
C ASP A 36 14.02 21.52 33.64
N SER A 37 14.31 20.34 33.09
CA SER A 37 13.26 19.43 32.65
C SER A 37 12.30 19.07 33.79
N SER A 38 12.78 19.02 35.04
CA SER A 38 11.94 18.86 36.23
C SER A 38 10.90 19.97 36.39
N HIS A 39 11.25 21.23 36.11
CA HIS A 39 10.32 22.35 36.14
C HIS A 39 9.30 22.29 35.00
N LEU A 40 9.73 21.83 33.81
CA LEU A 40 8.80 21.63 32.69
C LEU A 40 7.77 20.53 32.98
N LYS A 41 8.16 19.46 33.68
CA LYS A 41 7.26 18.38 34.09
C LYS A 41 6.08 18.87 34.93
N VAL A 42 6.27 19.90 35.76
CA VAL A 42 5.21 20.47 36.62
C VAL A 42 4.06 21.07 35.80
N PHE A 43 4.32 21.50 34.57
CA PHE A 43 3.28 22.06 33.69
C PHE A 43 2.44 20.98 33.01
N ILE A 44 2.95 19.76 32.82
CA ILE A 44 2.25 18.70 32.09
C ILE A 44 0.86 18.41 32.69
N PRO A 45 0.70 18.16 34.01
CA PRO A 45 -0.62 17.90 34.58
C PRO A 45 -1.59 19.08 34.45
N ARG A 46 -1.08 20.32 34.49
CA ARG A 46 -1.91 21.54 34.35
C ARG A 46 -2.38 21.74 32.92
N ILE A 47 -1.51 21.47 31.95
CA ILE A 47 -1.85 21.49 30.53
C ILE A 47 -2.88 20.40 30.27
N GLU A 48 -2.63 19.18 30.74
CA GLU A 48 -3.57 18.06 30.60
C GLU A 48 -4.95 18.38 31.21
N GLU A 49 -5.00 18.92 32.42
CA GLU A 49 -6.27 19.32 33.04
C GLU A 49 -7.01 20.38 32.21
N THR A 50 -6.28 21.36 31.67
CA THR A 50 -6.84 22.42 30.82
C THR A 50 -7.37 21.84 29.51
N GLU A 51 -6.61 20.97 28.86
CA GLU A 51 -7.00 20.29 27.63
C GLU A 51 -8.22 19.38 27.85
N VAL A 52 -8.27 18.65 28.97
CA VAL A 52 -9.43 17.83 29.33
C VAL A 52 -10.68 18.69 29.57
N LYS A 53 -10.56 19.84 30.26
CA LYS A 53 -11.69 20.77 30.45
C LYS A 53 -12.19 21.32 29.12
N ARG A 54 -11.27 21.71 28.23
CA ARG A 54 -11.58 22.18 26.88
C ARG A 54 -12.30 21.09 26.08
N LEU A 55 -11.76 19.88 26.06
CA LEU A 55 -12.31 18.74 25.35
C LEU A 55 -13.72 18.39 25.85
N LYS A 56 -13.96 18.42 27.16
CA LYS A 56 -15.31 18.21 27.73
C LYS A 56 -16.32 19.23 27.20
N LYS A 57 -15.92 20.50 27.11
CA LYS A 57 -16.76 21.57 26.55
C LYS A 57 -17.02 21.37 25.05
N GLU A 58 -16.01 20.96 24.29
CA GLU A 58 -16.16 20.68 22.85
C GLU A 58 -17.12 19.52 22.58
N LEU A 59 -17.10 18.49 23.43
CA LEU A 59 -17.90 17.27 23.28
C LEU A 59 -19.31 17.36 23.88
N ASP A 60 -19.61 18.42 24.64
CA ASP A 60 -20.90 18.55 25.31
C ASP A 60 -22.06 18.60 24.29
N GLY A 61 -23.07 17.76 24.52
CA GLY A 61 -24.22 17.59 23.63
C GLY A 61 -23.97 16.91 22.29
N GLN A 62 -22.71 16.67 21.88
CA GLN A 62 -22.36 16.11 20.58
C GLN A 62 -22.69 14.63 20.47
N TYR A 63 -23.10 14.17 19.28
CA TYR A 63 -23.13 12.75 18.94
C TYR A 63 -21.77 12.33 18.39
N ILE A 64 -21.17 11.32 19.00
CA ILE A 64 -19.77 10.99 18.74
C ILE A 64 -19.58 9.53 18.36
N SER A 65 -18.52 9.29 17.59
CA SER A 65 -17.95 7.96 17.38
C SER A 65 -16.56 7.92 18.00
N ILE A 66 -16.20 6.82 18.65
CA ILE A 66 -14.82 6.58 19.07
C ILE A 66 -14.14 5.61 18.11
N SER A 67 -12.83 5.76 17.94
CA SER A 67 -11.96 4.78 17.31
C SER A 67 -10.84 4.44 18.29
N PHE A 68 -10.67 3.17 18.61
CA PHE A 68 -9.60 2.73 19.49
C PHE A 68 -8.66 1.75 18.78
N ASP A 69 -7.38 1.86 19.12
CA ASP A 69 -6.31 1.07 18.56
C ASP A 69 -5.32 0.67 19.66
N GLY A 70 -4.71 -0.51 19.50
CA GLY A 70 -3.80 -1.11 20.45
C GLY A 70 -2.50 -1.54 19.78
N THR A 71 -1.36 -1.29 20.41
CA THR A 71 -0.07 -1.83 19.95
C THR A 71 0.73 -2.45 21.08
N THR A 72 1.45 -3.54 20.80
CA THR A 72 2.15 -4.37 21.81
C THR A 72 3.68 -4.25 21.78
N ARG A 73 4.23 -3.35 20.95
CA ARG A 73 5.66 -3.37 20.58
C ARG A 73 6.64 -3.11 21.73
N LEU A 74 6.28 -2.32 22.75
CA LEU A 74 7.14 -1.95 23.89
C LEU A 74 6.36 -1.97 25.23
N GLY A 75 5.30 -2.78 25.29
CA GLY A 75 4.18 -2.63 26.22
C GLY A 75 2.89 -2.45 25.43
N GLU A 76 1.74 -2.64 26.06
CA GLU A 76 0.47 -2.36 25.38
C GLU A 76 0.12 -0.88 25.53
N ALA A 77 0.01 -0.19 24.40
CA ALA A 77 -0.49 1.18 24.36
C ALA A 77 -1.87 1.17 23.70
N ILE A 78 -2.85 1.72 24.41
CA ILE A 78 -4.21 1.90 23.95
C ILE A 78 -4.38 3.36 23.60
N CYS A 79 -4.71 3.63 22.34
CA CYS A 79 -5.09 4.94 21.87
C CYS A 79 -6.60 4.96 21.65
N CYS A 80 -7.28 6.01 22.10
CA CYS A 80 -8.68 6.23 21.80
C CYS A 80 -8.86 7.65 21.26
N THR A 81 -9.46 7.75 20.08
CA THR A 81 -9.81 9.02 19.45
C THR A 81 -11.33 9.11 19.34
N THR A 82 -11.84 10.33 19.25
CA THR A 82 -13.25 10.61 19.00
C THR A 82 -13.39 11.46 17.75
N ARG A 83 -14.51 11.29 17.05
CA ARG A 83 -14.94 12.10 15.93
C ARG A 83 -16.40 12.50 16.09
N TRP A 84 -16.72 13.71 15.64
CA TRP A 84 -18.09 14.22 15.59
C TRP A 84 -18.24 15.24 14.46
N CYS A 85 -19.48 15.49 14.05
CA CYS A 85 -19.81 16.55 13.11
C CYS A 85 -20.22 17.80 13.89
N SER A 86 -19.54 18.92 13.67
CA SER A 86 -19.85 20.20 14.31
C SER A 86 -21.18 20.77 13.79
N ALA A 87 -21.66 21.83 14.44
CA ALA A 87 -22.83 22.59 13.96
C ALA A 87 -22.59 23.26 12.59
N THR A 88 -21.33 23.48 12.19
CA THR A 88 -20.92 24.02 10.88
C THR A 88 -20.72 22.93 9.83
N PHE A 89 -21.07 21.68 10.14
CA PHE A 89 -20.88 20.53 9.26
C PHE A 89 -19.40 20.22 8.98
N GLU A 90 -18.53 20.53 9.93
CA GLU A 90 -17.11 20.20 9.89
C GLU A 90 -16.86 18.95 10.72
N LEU A 91 -16.09 18.01 10.18
CA LEU A 91 -15.70 16.83 10.93
C LEU A 91 -14.55 17.19 11.86
N GLU A 92 -14.80 17.09 13.15
CA GLU A 92 -13.83 17.30 14.19
C GLU A 92 -13.29 15.97 14.70
N LYS A 93 -12.00 15.94 15.02
CA LYS A 93 -11.32 14.79 15.59
C LYS A 93 -10.50 15.23 16.80
N ARG A 94 -10.58 14.47 17.89
CA ARG A 94 -9.74 14.67 19.08
C ARG A 94 -9.20 13.36 19.60
N LEU A 95 -8.03 13.44 20.20
CA LEU A 95 -7.50 12.37 21.03
C LEU A 95 -8.25 12.37 22.36
N LEU A 96 -8.87 11.25 22.73
CA LEU A 96 -9.47 11.08 24.04
C LEU A 96 -8.45 10.61 25.06
N ASP A 97 -7.60 9.64 24.70
CA ASP A 97 -6.64 9.04 25.62
C ASP A 97 -5.52 8.31 24.89
N VAL A 98 -4.32 8.30 25.48
CA VAL A 98 -3.25 7.35 25.17
C VAL A 98 -2.76 6.79 26.49
N THR A 99 -3.07 5.52 26.75
CA THR A 99 -2.67 4.84 27.98
C THR A 99 -1.71 3.71 27.66
N THR A 100 -0.55 3.70 28.32
CA THR A 100 0.36 2.55 28.33
C THR A 100 0.07 1.66 29.52
N VAL A 101 -0.02 0.35 29.30
CA VAL A 101 -0.19 -0.66 30.33
C VAL A 101 1.00 -1.61 30.32
N GLU A 102 1.35 -2.12 31.50
CA GLU A 102 2.49 -3.03 31.69
C GLU A 102 2.23 -4.43 31.10
N LYS A 103 0.97 -4.87 31.12
CA LYS A 103 0.52 -6.19 30.67
C LYS A 103 -0.60 -6.07 29.66
N HIS A 104 -0.78 -7.13 28.89
CA HIS A 104 -1.84 -7.17 27.89
C HIS A 104 -3.22 -6.97 28.56
N VAL A 105 -4.05 -6.06 28.05
CA VAL A 105 -5.41 -5.84 28.57
C VAL A 105 -6.34 -6.88 27.96
N ASP A 106 -7.03 -7.66 28.79
CA ASP A 106 -8.06 -8.56 28.28
C ASP A 106 -9.28 -7.77 27.76
N HIS A 107 -10.19 -8.46 27.07
CA HIS A 107 -11.36 -7.78 26.51
C HIS A 107 -12.27 -7.14 27.57
N LYS A 108 -12.24 -7.60 28.84
CA LYS A 108 -13.06 -7.05 29.94
C LYS A 108 -12.44 -5.75 30.44
N GLY A 109 -11.13 -5.77 30.68
CA GLY A 109 -10.33 -4.62 31.07
C GLY A 109 -10.40 -3.52 30.01
N LEU A 110 -10.32 -3.88 28.72
CA LEU A 110 -10.40 -2.92 27.62
C LEU A 110 -11.78 -2.25 27.57
N ALA A 111 -12.86 -3.04 27.63
CA ALA A 111 -14.21 -2.50 27.67
C ALA A 111 -14.44 -1.60 28.90
N THR A 112 -13.93 -2.01 30.06
CA THR A 112 -14.03 -1.22 31.31
C THR A 112 -13.28 0.09 31.17
N HIS A 113 -12.04 0.06 30.66
CA HIS A 113 -11.20 1.23 30.44
C HIS A 113 -11.84 2.23 29.47
N LEU A 114 -12.42 1.75 28.36
CA LEU A 114 -13.07 2.59 27.36
C LEU A 114 -14.40 3.16 27.86
N ALA A 115 -15.23 2.36 28.55
CA ALA A 115 -16.49 2.85 29.14
C ALA A 115 -16.21 3.92 30.19
N ASP A 116 -15.22 3.67 31.05
CA ASP A 116 -14.71 4.60 32.05
C ASP A 116 -14.16 5.90 31.45
N LEU A 117 -13.37 5.79 30.38
CA LEU A 117 -12.86 6.93 29.63
C LEU A 117 -14.00 7.83 29.17
N VAL A 118 -14.96 7.26 28.43
CA VAL A 118 -16.05 7.98 27.79
C VAL A 118 -16.98 8.59 28.83
N GLN A 119 -17.53 7.78 29.74
CA GLN A 119 -18.57 8.24 30.66
C GLN A 119 -18.03 9.06 31.82
N ARG A 120 -17.00 8.56 32.52
CA ARG A 120 -16.53 9.18 33.77
C ARG A 120 -15.43 10.21 33.53
N ARG A 121 -14.37 9.84 32.79
CA ARG A 121 -13.21 10.73 32.59
C ARG A 121 -13.51 11.87 31.63
N ARG A 122 -14.34 11.63 30.61
CA ARG A 122 -14.72 12.62 29.58
C ARG A 122 -16.16 13.13 29.72
N GLY A 123 -17.00 12.54 30.58
CA GLY A 123 -18.34 13.09 30.87
C GLY A 123 -19.35 12.92 29.74
N ILE A 124 -19.12 11.97 28.83
CA ILE A 124 -19.94 11.78 27.64
C ILE A 124 -21.10 10.84 28.00
N ALA A 125 -22.33 11.27 27.76
CA ALA A 125 -23.51 10.47 28.01
C ALA A 125 -23.55 9.23 27.10
N ALA A 126 -23.97 8.09 27.64
CA ALA A 126 -24.03 6.83 26.89
C ALA A 126 -24.90 6.93 25.62
N SER A 127 -25.99 7.71 25.68
CA SER A 127 -26.91 7.93 24.56
C SER A 127 -26.31 8.75 23.41
N LYS A 128 -25.17 9.41 23.64
CA LYS A 128 -24.44 10.21 22.64
C LYS A 128 -23.38 9.43 21.87
N MET A 129 -23.06 8.21 22.32
CA MET A 129 -22.21 7.28 21.59
C MET A 129 -22.99 6.66 20.43
N ILE A 130 -22.60 6.97 19.20
CA ILE A 130 -23.25 6.47 17.97
C ILE A 130 -22.37 5.51 17.17
N GLY A 131 -21.07 5.45 17.45
CA GLY A 131 -20.16 4.57 16.72
C GLY A 131 -18.96 4.14 17.55
N ILE A 132 -18.51 2.91 17.31
CA ILE A 132 -17.29 2.35 17.86
C ILE A 132 -16.52 1.73 16.71
N THR A 133 -15.39 2.32 16.35
CA THR A 133 -14.51 1.82 15.30
C THR A 133 -13.36 1.05 15.91
N ARG A 134 -13.09 -0.14 15.35
CA ARG A 134 -12.03 -1.05 15.82
C ARG A 134 -11.41 -1.84 14.68
N ASP A 135 -10.23 -2.39 14.91
CA ASP A 135 -9.65 -3.37 14.01
C ASP A 135 -10.31 -4.77 14.16
N SER A 136 -9.77 -5.76 13.43
CA SER A 136 -10.24 -7.15 13.48
C SER A 136 -9.61 -7.99 14.59
N ALA A 137 -8.87 -7.40 15.53
CA ALA A 137 -8.34 -8.15 16.66
C ALA A 137 -9.48 -8.75 17.49
N SER A 138 -9.35 -10.02 17.86
CA SER A 138 -10.40 -10.76 18.59
C SER A 138 -10.73 -10.11 19.93
N THR A 139 -9.71 -9.64 20.66
CA THR A 139 -9.87 -8.89 21.93
C THR A 139 -10.72 -7.64 21.73
N ASN A 140 -10.49 -6.90 20.64
CA ASN A 140 -11.22 -5.67 20.33
C ASN A 140 -12.68 -5.95 19.97
N GLY A 141 -12.94 -7.02 19.22
CA GLY A 141 -14.30 -7.50 18.95
C GLY A 141 -15.05 -7.90 20.22
N ALA A 142 -14.43 -8.69 21.09
CA ALA A 142 -15.02 -9.10 22.37
C ALA A 142 -15.26 -7.93 23.33
N ALA A 143 -14.37 -6.92 23.33
CA ALA A 143 -14.56 -5.69 24.09
C ALA A 143 -15.71 -4.85 23.54
N CYS A 144 -15.78 -4.69 22.21
CA CYS A 144 -16.85 -3.94 21.54
C CYS A 144 -18.23 -4.54 21.84
N GLY A 145 -18.36 -5.88 21.77
CA GLY A 145 -19.62 -6.55 22.14
C GLY A 145 -20.13 -6.19 23.54
N ARG A 146 -19.23 -5.94 24.50
CA ARG A 146 -19.59 -5.45 25.84
C ARG A 146 -19.95 -3.98 25.84
N LEU A 147 -19.20 -3.16 25.10
CA LEU A 147 -19.46 -1.72 24.96
C LEU A 147 -20.81 -1.44 24.32
N LEU A 148 -21.25 -2.23 23.34
CA LEU A 148 -22.59 -2.10 22.73
C LEU A 148 -23.72 -2.32 23.75
N GLY A 149 -23.50 -3.15 24.79
CA GLY A 149 -24.44 -3.29 25.90
C GLY A 149 -24.52 -2.06 26.81
N ILE A 150 -23.48 -1.23 26.83
CA ILE A 150 -23.40 0.02 27.61
C ILE A 150 -23.86 1.22 26.77
N PHE A 151 -23.49 1.23 25.49
CA PHE A 151 -23.75 2.27 24.50
C PHE A 151 -24.74 1.77 23.46
N SER A 152 -26.01 1.66 23.85
CA SER A 152 -27.06 1.03 23.04
C SER A 152 -27.32 1.71 21.68
N ASN A 153 -26.93 2.98 21.52
CA ASN A 153 -27.07 3.73 20.27
C ASN A 153 -25.87 3.55 19.34
N ALA A 154 -24.80 2.90 19.81
CA ALA A 154 -23.58 2.77 19.04
C ALA A 154 -23.67 1.61 18.04
N VAL A 155 -23.08 1.83 16.86
CA VAL A 155 -22.82 0.76 15.89
C VAL A 155 -21.36 0.32 15.94
N ASP A 156 -21.12 -0.97 15.71
CA ASP A 156 -19.78 -1.54 15.60
C ASP A 156 -19.26 -1.40 14.17
N LEU A 157 -18.18 -0.63 14.02
CA LEU A 157 -17.56 -0.33 12.74
C LEU A 157 -16.20 -1.03 12.66
N LEU A 158 -16.12 -2.05 11.80
CA LEU A 158 -14.85 -2.72 11.54
C LEU A 158 -13.97 -1.85 10.63
N CYS A 159 -12.68 -1.77 10.93
CA CYS A 159 -11.70 -1.06 10.13
C CYS A 159 -11.60 -1.68 8.72
N CYS A 160 -12.14 -0.98 7.73
CA CYS A 160 -12.07 -1.38 6.33
C CYS A 160 -10.62 -1.53 5.86
N CYS A 161 -9.72 -0.64 6.28
CA CYS A 161 -8.32 -0.70 5.90
C CYS A 161 -7.62 -1.96 6.40
N HIS A 162 -7.94 -2.40 7.61
CA HIS A 162 -7.40 -3.66 8.15
C HIS A 162 -7.94 -4.86 7.35
N THR A 163 -9.20 -4.83 6.94
CA THR A 163 -9.78 -5.87 6.07
C THR A 163 -9.09 -5.90 4.70
N LEU A 164 -8.83 -4.74 4.10
CA LEU A 164 -8.13 -4.63 2.82
C LEU A 164 -6.65 -5.04 2.92
N ASN A 165 -5.96 -4.70 4.01
CA ASN A 165 -4.61 -5.20 4.28
C ASN A 165 -4.59 -6.73 4.36
N ASN A 166 -5.51 -7.32 5.14
CA ASN A 166 -5.63 -8.78 5.26
C ASN A 166 -5.95 -9.45 3.92
N MET A 167 -6.73 -8.79 3.06
CA MET A 167 -6.95 -9.28 1.70
C MET A 167 -5.65 -9.29 0.88
N GLY A 168 -4.84 -8.24 0.99
CA GLY A 168 -3.52 -8.16 0.34
C GLY A 168 -2.54 -9.24 0.82
N GLU A 169 -2.55 -9.55 2.11
CA GLU A 169 -1.70 -10.61 2.70
C GLU A 169 -2.06 -12.02 2.21
N ARG A 170 -3.29 -12.22 1.71
CA ARG A 170 -3.76 -13.49 1.15
C ARG A 170 -3.48 -13.65 -0.34
N ILE A 171 -2.92 -12.64 -1.00
CA ILE A 171 -2.51 -12.77 -2.41
C ILE A 171 -1.28 -13.70 -2.46
N ASP A 172 -1.46 -14.88 -3.06
CA ASP A 172 -0.41 -15.90 -3.09
C ASP A 172 0.55 -15.71 -4.26
N LEU A 173 1.74 -15.20 -3.95
CA LEU A 173 2.84 -14.97 -4.89
C LEU A 173 4.10 -15.67 -4.35
N PRO A 174 4.23 -16.99 -4.55
CA PRO A 174 5.25 -17.79 -3.89
C PRO A 174 6.69 -17.42 -4.30
N THR A 175 6.92 -17.11 -5.57
CA THR A 175 8.27 -16.72 -6.06
C THR A 175 8.67 -15.35 -5.49
N LEU A 176 7.73 -14.41 -5.43
CA LEU A 176 7.94 -13.11 -4.83
C LEU A 176 8.12 -13.20 -3.31
N ARG A 177 7.43 -14.15 -2.65
CA ARG A 177 7.61 -14.47 -1.22
C ARG A 177 9.00 -15.02 -0.95
N GLU A 178 9.50 -15.94 -1.79
CA GLU A 178 10.87 -16.45 -1.71
C GLU A 178 11.90 -15.35 -1.96
N PHE A 179 11.64 -14.44 -2.91
CA PHE A 179 12.52 -13.32 -3.24
C PHE A 179 12.62 -12.27 -2.13
N ARG A 180 11.55 -12.08 -1.35
CA ARG A 180 11.43 -11.05 -0.33
C ARG A 180 12.55 -11.07 0.70
N THR A 181 12.78 -12.22 1.34
CA THR A 181 13.75 -12.34 2.43
C THR A 181 15.16 -11.97 2.00
N PRO A 182 15.75 -12.56 0.94
CA PRO A 182 17.10 -12.22 0.55
C PRO A 182 17.24 -10.78 0.06
N TRP A 183 16.22 -10.23 -0.59
CA TRP A 183 16.23 -8.82 -0.99
C TRP A 183 16.20 -7.87 0.22
N LEU A 184 15.39 -8.15 1.25
CA LEU A 184 15.34 -7.35 2.47
C LEU A 184 16.66 -7.38 3.23
N GLU A 185 17.29 -8.55 3.35
CA GLU A 185 18.60 -8.69 4.00
C GLU A 185 19.72 -7.93 3.27
N LEU A 186 19.69 -7.87 1.94
CA LEU A 186 20.69 -7.16 1.15
C LEU A 186 20.43 -5.66 1.05
N VAL A 187 19.17 -5.24 0.94
CA VAL A 187 18.83 -3.89 0.47
C VAL A 187 17.90 -3.12 1.42
N GLY A 188 16.69 -3.62 1.64
CA GLY A 188 15.58 -2.80 2.17
C GLY A 188 15.17 -3.07 3.61
N GLY A 189 15.75 -4.07 4.27
CA GLY A 189 15.44 -4.46 5.64
C GLY A 189 15.94 -3.49 6.70
N ARG A 190 15.79 -3.87 7.98
CA ARG A 190 16.19 -3.04 9.13
C ARG A 190 17.71 -2.85 9.20
N ASN A 191 18.46 -3.92 8.94
CA ASN A 191 19.93 -3.96 8.96
C ASN A 191 20.45 -4.55 7.65
N PRO A 192 20.27 -3.85 6.52
CA PRO A 192 20.67 -4.38 5.23
C PRO A 192 22.19 -4.29 5.06
N HIS A 193 22.76 -5.11 4.17
CA HIS A 193 24.17 -4.98 3.82
C HIS A 193 24.45 -3.60 3.18
N ALA A 194 25.32 -2.80 3.82
CA ALA A 194 25.54 -1.40 3.44
C ALA A 194 25.96 -1.22 1.97
N GLY A 195 26.93 -2.04 1.50
CA GLY A 195 27.40 -2.02 0.11
C GLY A 195 26.31 -2.36 -0.91
N ALA A 196 25.60 -3.49 -0.71
CA ALA A 196 24.49 -3.91 -1.55
C ALA A 196 23.36 -2.87 -1.62
N LYS A 197 23.02 -2.23 -0.50
CA LYS A 197 22.03 -1.13 -0.48
C LYS A 197 22.46 0.06 -1.33
N ILE A 198 23.73 0.46 -1.27
CA ILE A 198 24.27 1.57 -2.08
C ILE A 198 24.24 1.19 -3.58
N LEU A 199 24.65 -0.04 -3.91
CA LEU A 199 24.60 -0.55 -5.27
C LEU A 199 23.18 -0.54 -5.83
N TRP A 200 22.21 -1.06 -5.07
CA TRP A 200 20.81 -1.07 -5.50
C TRP A 200 20.27 0.34 -5.71
N LYS A 201 20.48 1.25 -4.75
CA LYS A 201 20.06 2.65 -4.86
C LYS A 201 20.64 3.33 -6.10
N SER A 202 21.89 3.02 -6.43
CA SER A 202 22.55 3.58 -7.62
C SER A 202 21.96 2.99 -8.91
N ALA A 203 21.59 1.71 -8.90
CA ALA A 203 21.03 1.02 -10.05
C ALA A 203 19.61 1.49 -10.39
N VAL A 204 18.78 1.79 -9.39
CA VAL A 204 17.38 2.22 -9.59
C VAL A 204 17.19 3.73 -9.60
N ALA A 205 18.26 4.52 -9.48
CA ALA A 205 18.17 5.98 -9.49
C ALA A 205 17.53 6.50 -10.80
N PRO A 206 16.68 7.54 -10.75
CA PRO A 206 16.34 8.38 -9.58
C PRO A 206 15.19 7.85 -8.71
N ALA A 207 14.72 6.61 -8.91
CA ALA A 207 13.60 6.07 -8.14
C ALA A 207 13.94 5.96 -6.64
N SER A 208 12.99 6.37 -5.80
CA SER A 208 13.09 6.23 -4.35
C SER A 208 12.46 4.91 -3.92
N VAL A 209 13.22 4.09 -3.18
CA VAL A 209 12.73 2.82 -2.65
C VAL A 209 12.16 3.05 -1.24
N PRO A 210 10.86 2.82 -1.00
CA PRO A 210 10.26 2.94 0.33
C PRO A 210 10.93 2.03 1.36
N GLY A 211 10.90 2.44 2.62
CA GLY A 211 11.38 1.61 3.73
C GLY A 211 10.42 0.48 4.04
N PHE A 212 10.96 -0.72 4.28
CA PHE A 212 10.18 -1.84 4.76
C PHE A 212 9.76 -1.63 6.22
N SER A 213 8.52 -2.00 6.54
CA SER A 213 7.97 -1.90 7.90
C SER A 213 7.04 -3.06 8.19
N ASN A 214 7.26 -3.74 9.31
CA ASN A 214 6.37 -4.81 9.79
C ASN A 214 5.03 -4.31 10.33
N VAL A 215 4.88 -2.99 10.53
CA VAL A 215 3.67 -2.40 11.12
C VAL A 215 2.88 -1.53 10.12
N ARG A 216 3.54 -1.03 9.07
CA ARG A 216 2.87 -0.21 8.06
C ARG A 216 2.25 -1.12 7.02
N TRP A 217 0.95 -0.96 6.79
CA TRP A 217 0.22 -1.70 5.76
C TRP A 217 0.91 -1.58 4.40
N HIS A 218 0.86 -2.66 3.62
CA HIS A 218 1.34 -2.71 2.24
C HIS A 218 2.80 -2.29 2.01
N SER A 219 3.64 -2.22 3.05
CA SER A 219 5.03 -1.74 2.91
C SER A 219 5.87 -2.58 1.94
N TRP A 220 5.59 -3.89 1.86
CA TRP A 220 6.20 -4.77 0.87
C TRP A 220 5.67 -4.51 -0.55
N ALA A 221 4.37 -4.26 -0.71
CA ALA A 221 3.77 -4.00 -2.02
C ALA A 221 4.32 -2.73 -2.68
N GLU A 222 4.58 -1.67 -1.90
CA GLU A 222 5.16 -0.45 -2.48
C GLU A 222 6.61 -0.64 -2.89
N ILE A 223 7.37 -1.45 -2.14
CA ILE A 223 8.74 -1.82 -2.51
C ILE A 223 8.72 -2.61 -3.82
N THR A 224 7.80 -3.57 -3.97
CA THR A 224 7.71 -4.39 -5.17
C THR A 224 7.29 -3.60 -6.40
N PHE A 225 6.52 -2.50 -6.25
CA PHE A 225 6.27 -1.59 -7.37
C PHE A 225 7.57 -0.99 -7.91
N VAL A 226 8.45 -0.51 -7.03
CA VAL A 226 9.73 0.06 -7.45
C VAL A 226 10.65 -1.02 -8.03
N ILE A 227 10.64 -2.23 -7.45
CA ILE A 227 11.39 -3.35 -7.99
C ILE A 227 10.87 -3.72 -9.38
N ALA A 228 9.57 -3.75 -9.62
CA ALA A 228 8.99 -4.05 -10.92
C ALA A 228 9.35 -2.97 -11.96
N GLU A 229 9.17 -1.70 -11.63
CA GLU A 229 9.26 -0.58 -12.57
C GLU A 229 10.71 -0.16 -12.87
N ALA A 230 11.57 -0.09 -11.85
CA ALA A 230 12.95 0.38 -11.97
C ALA A 230 13.99 -0.74 -11.68
N GLY A 231 13.63 -1.70 -10.82
CA GLY A 231 14.55 -2.75 -10.39
C GLY A 231 14.76 -3.87 -11.39
N MET A 232 13.71 -4.39 -12.01
CA MET A 232 13.79 -5.58 -12.86
C MET A 232 14.69 -5.43 -14.09
N PRO A 233 14.69 -4.28 -14.80
CA PRO A 233 15.63 -4.06 -15.90
C PRO A 233 17.11 -4.18 -15.47
N CYS A 234 17.43 -3.78 -14.23
CA CYS A 234 18.80 -3.75 -13.72
C CYS A 234 19.15 -4.91 -12.78
N LEU A 235 18.21 -5.83 -12.50
CA LEU A 235 18.38 -6.86 -11.48
C LEU A 235 19.55 -7.82 -11.80
N GLY A 236 19.72 -8.20 -13.07
CA GLY A 236 20.83 -9.06 -13.49
C GLY A 236 22.20 -8.41 -13.24
N ASP A 237 22.36 -7.15 -13.61
CA ASP A 237 23.59 -6.38 -13.36
C ASP A 237 23.84 -6.15 -11.88
N PHE A 238 22.79 -5.90 -11.09
CA PHE A 238 22.90 -5.80 -9.65
C PHE A 238 23.43 -7.11 -9.05
N ILE A 239 22.86 -8.26 -9.42
CA ILE A 239 23.30 -9.58 -8.94
C ILE A 239 24.74 -9.86 -9.36
N ARG A 240 25.12 -9.53 -10.60
CA ARG A 240 26.51 -9.65 -11.07
C ARG A 240 27.47 -8.86 -10.19
N LYS A 241 27.16 -7.58 -9.90
CA LYS A 241 27.98 -6.75 -9.00
C LYS A 241 28.03 -7.30 -7.57
N LEU A 242 26.93 -7.85 -7.04
CA LEU A 242 26.96 -8.53 -5.74
C LEU A 242 27.92 -9.73 -5.74
N ASN A 243 28.02 -10.45 -6.86
CA ASN A 243 28.97 -11.54 -7.01
C ASN A 243 30.41 -11.03 -7.03
N GLU A 244 30.69 -9.99 -7.81
CA GLU A 244 32.02 -9.36 -7.93
C GLU A 244 32.55 -8.79 -6.62
N TYR A 245 31.69 -8.13 -5.83
CA TYR A 245 32.08 -7.50 -4.55
C TYR A 245 31.91 -8.40 -3.33
N GLU A 246 31.46 -9.64 -3.51
CA GLU A 246 31.28 -10.62 -2.43
C GLU A 246 30.32 -10.19 -1.30
N TYR A 247 29.31 -9.38 -1.60
CA TYR A 247 28.34 -8.92 -0.61
C TYR A 247 27.32 -10.00 -0.25
N GLY A 248 27.27 -10.38 1.04
CA GLY A 248 26.22 -11.23 1.61
C GLY A 248 26.16 -12.65 1.02
N SER A 249 27.26 -13.41 1.11
CA SER A 249 27.50 -14.70 0.44
C SER A 249 26.28 -15.64 0.29
N ALA A 250 25.66 -16.05 1.40
CA ALA A 250 24.53 -16.99 1.40
C ALA A 250 23.25 -16.37 0.83
N THR A 251 22.91 -15.16 1.28
CA THR A 251 21.73 -14.40 0.83
C THR A 251 21.79 -14.08 -0.67
N ARG A 252 22.98 -13.72 -1.16
CA ARG A 252 23.27 -13.50 -2.58
C ARG A 252 23.09 -14.78 -3.39
N ALA A 253 23.58 -15.92 -2.91
CA ALA A 253 23.41 -17.19 -3.61
C ALA A 253 21.92 -17.54 -3.81
N GLN A 254 21.08 -17.28 -2.80
CA GLN A 254 19.62 -17.43 -2.91
C GLN A 254 19.03 -16.50 -3.97
N LEU A 255 19.40 -15.21 -3.93
CA LEU A 255 18.92 -14.22 -4.91
C LEU A 255 19.31 -14.59 -6.35
N THR A 256 20.56 -15.00 -6.55
CA THR A 256 21.09 -15.49 -7.84
C THR A 256 20.32 -16.71 -8.32
N ASN A 257 20.04 -17.67 -7.43
CA ASN A 257 19.28 -18.87 -7.79
C ASN A 257 17.86 -18.53 -8.24
N ILE A 258 17.15 -17.64 -7.51
CA ILE A 258 15.81 -17.19 -7.90
C ILE A 258 15.84 -16.51 -9.26
N TYR A 259 16.80 -15.61 -9.49
CA TYR A 259 16.93 -14.92 -10.78
C TYR A 259 17.20 -15.89 -11.93
N ASN A 260 18.07 -16.88 -11.75
CA ASN A 260 18.44 -17.81 -12.81
C ASN A 260 17.35 -18.86 -13.11
N THR A 261 16.59 -19.28 -12.10
CA THR A 261 15.65 -20.41 -12.24
C THR A 261 14.19 -19.99 -12.31
N LYS A 262 13.84 -18.78 -11.84
CA LYS A 262 12.46 -18.30 -11.71
C LYS A 262 12.25 -16.88 -12.22
N SER A 263 13.12 -16.35 -13.09
CA SER A 263 13.05 -14.95 -13.58
C SER A 263 11.70 -14.58 -14.16
N ASP A 264 11.18 -15.40 -15.09
CA ASP A 264 9.92 -15.11 -15.78
C ASP A 264 8.75 -15.15 -14.81
N ARG A 265 8.76 -16.13 -13.89
CA ARG A 265 7.74 -16.23 -12.84
C ARG A 265 7.81 -15.05 -11.87
N LEU A 266 9.00 -14.62 -11.47
CA LEU A 266 9.21 -13.44 -10.63
C LEU A 266 8.66 -12.19 -11.31
N ARG A 267 8.93 -12.00 -12.61
CA ARG A 267 8.39 -10.89 -13.41
C ARG A 267 6.86 -10.91 -13.46
N LEU A 268 6.25 -12.08 -13.68
CA LEU A 268 4.79 -12.24 -13.66
C LEU A 268 4.20 -11.90 -12.29
N GLU A 269 4.82 -12.36 -11.20
CA GLU A 269 4.32 -12.10 -9.85
C GLU A 269 4.51 -10.63 -9.42
N LEU A 270 5.59 -9.98 -9.87
CA LEU A 270 5.78 -8.54 -9.73
C LEU A 270 4.72 -7.75 -10.51
N ALA A 271 4.44 -8.15 -11.74
CA ALA A 271 3.39 -7.55 -12.57
C ALA A 271 1.99 -7.71 -11.94
N ALA A 272 1.69 -8.89 -11.42
CA ALA A 272 0.44 -9.14 -10.68
C ALA A 272 0.31 -8.22 -9.46
N MET A 273 1.41 -8.02 -8.71
CA MET A 273 1.41 -7.08 -7.59
C MET A 273 1.16 -5.63 -8.06
N CYS A 274 1.76 -5.20 -9.19
CA CYS A 274 1.49 -3.89 -9.79
C CYS A 274 0.01 -3.70 -10.16
N ASP A 275 -0.65 -4.72 -10.71
CA ASP A 275 -2.09 -4.68 -10.99
C ASP A 275 -2.93 -4.53 -9.70
N MET A 276 -2.43 -5.06 -8.57
CA MET A 276 -3.06 -4.92 -7.26
C MET A 276 -2.81 -3.56 -6.59
N ARG A 277 -2.15 -2.60 -7.25
CA ARG A 277 -1.95 -1.23 -6.72
C ARG A 277 -3.25 -0.54 -6.33
N ILE A 278 -4.36 -0.87 -6.99
CA ILE A 278 -5.69 -0.37 -6.62
C ILE A 278 -6.06 -0.75 -5.17
N LEU A 279 -5.71 -1.95 -4.70
CA LEU A 279 -5.94 -2.37 -3.32
C LEU A 279 -5.16 -1.51 -2.33
N VAL A 280 -3.88 -1.27 -2.61
CA VAL A 280 -3.00 -0.44 -1.76
C VAL A 280 -3.54 0.99 -1.70
N ARG A 281 -3.88 1.58 -2.86
CA ARG A 281 -4.45 2.92 -2.96
C ARG A 281 -5.76 3.04 -2.19
N THR A 282 -6.69 2.09 -2.37
CA THR A 282 -7.97 2.08 -1.65
C THR A 282 -7.75 1.96 -0.14
N THR A 283 -6.77 1.16 0.29
CA THR A 283 -6.46 1.02 1.73
C THR A 283 -6.08 2.37 2.34
N TYR A 284 -5.18 3.12 1.69
CA TYR A 284 -4.76 4.44 2.17
C TYR A 284 -5.81 5.54 2.00
N GLU A 285 -6.63 5.47 0.96
CA GLU A 285 -7.78 6.38 0.79
C GLU A 285 -8.75 6.23 1.97
N LEU A 286 -9.09 5.00 2.35
CA LEU A 286 -10.01 4.74 3.45
C LEU A 286 -9.41 4.93 4.85
N GLU A 287 -8.08 5.06 4.96
CA GLU A 287 -7.41 5.41 6.22
C GLU A 287 -7.66 6.88 6.61
N GLY A 288 -8.16 7.68 5.65
CA GLY A 288 -8.49 9.08 5.82
C GLY A 288 -9.31 9.39 7.08
N ASP A 289 -9.04 10.57 7.63
CA ASP A 289 -9.68 11.04 8.85
C ASP A 289 -11.00 11.78 8.63
N ARG A 290 -11.48 11.90 7.38
CA ARG A 290 -12.66 12.66 6.97
C ARG A 290 -13.86 11.72 6.81
N LEU A 291 -14.58 11.86 5.69
CA LEU A 291 -15.78 11.10 5.35
C LEU A 291 -15.49 9.95 4.39
N GLU A 292 -14.24 9.49 4.28
CA GLU A 292 -13.86 8.42 3.35
C GLU A 292 -14.57 7.09 3.63
N ILE A 293 -15.10 6.90 4.85
CA ILE A 293 -15.98 5.77 5.17
C ILE A 293 -17.22 5.71 4.25
N LEU A 294 -17.73 6.85 3.77
CA LEU A 294 -18.84 6.89 2.82
C LEU A 294 -18.47 6.35 1.43
N LEU A 295 -17.17 6.32 1.12
CA LEU A 295 -16.63 5.76 -0.14
C LEU A 295 -16.40 4.25 -0.03
N ALA A 296 -16.42 3.68 1.18
CA ALA A 296 -16.00 2.30 1.42
C ALA A 296 -16.79 1.30 0.57
N TYR A 297 -18.11 1.47 0.46
CA TYR A 297 -18.94 0.59 -0.35
C TYR A 297 -18.53 0.60 -1.82
N ASP A 298 -18.50 1.78 -2.45
CA ASP A 298 -18.16 1.91 -3.87
C ASP A 298 -16.76 1.39 -4.17
N ARG A 299 -15.79 1.67 -3.29
CA ARG A 299 -14.41 1.19 -3.45
C ARG A 299 -14.31 -0.33 -3.32
N ILE A 300 -15.08 -0.93 -2.40
CA ILE A 300 -15.17 -2.38 -2.29
C ILE A 300 -15.84 -2.98 -3.52
N GLN A 301 -16.88 -2.35 -4.07
CA GLN A 301 -17.52 -2.82 -5.31
C GLN A 301 -16.53 -2.82 -6.48
N VAL A 302 -15.70 -1.79 -6.63
CA VAL A 302 -14.66 -1.77 -7.68
C VAL A 302 -13.68 -2.95 -7.54
N LEU A 303 -13.23 -3.24 -6.31
CA LEU A 303 -12.34 -4.38 -6.05
C LEU A 303 -13.05 -5.72 -6.31
N ARG A 304 -14.34 -5.81 -5.97
CA ARG A 304 -15.16 -6.99 -6.25
C ARG A 304 -15.34 -7.21 -7.75
N SER A 305 -15.69 -6.17 -8.52
CA SER A 305 -15.82 -6.25 -9.97
C SER A 305 -14.51 -6.64 -10.63
N MET A 306 -13.36 -6.13 -10.13
CA MET A 306 -12.05 -6.61 -10.56
C MET A 306 -11.89 -8.11 -10.30
N GLY A 307 -12.18 -8.58 -9.07
CA GLY A 307 -12.13 -10.02 -8.74
C GLY A 307 -13.07 -10.89 -9.58
N GLU A 308 -14.29 -10.42 -9.87
CA GLU A 308 -15.25 -11.10 -10.74
C GLU A 308 -14.74 -11.18 -12.18
N SER A 309 -14.14 -10.11 -12.69
CA SER A 309 -13.53 -10.11 -14.02
C SER A 309 -12.37 -11.12 -14.11
N ILE A 310 -11.55 -11.25 -13.06
CA ILE A 310 -10.48 -12.28 -12.99
C ILE A 310 -11.09 -13.68 -13.08
N LYS A 311 -12.15 -13.94 -12.30
CA LYS A 311 -12.83 -15.25 -12.26
C LYS A 311 -13.51 -15.62 -13.57
N SER A 312 -14.09 -14.64 -14.25
CA SER A 312 -14.72 -14.85 -15.55
C SER A 312 -13.72 -15.22 -16.66
N MET A 313 -12.41 -15.19 -16.34
CA MET A 313 -11.33 -15.34 -17.32
C MET A 313 -11.47 -14.36 -18.48
N ALA A 314 -12.10 -13.20 -18.23
CA ALA A 314 -12.14 -12.14 -19.21
C ALA A 314 -10.70 -11.74 -19.55
N ASP A 315 -10.39 -11.73 -20.85
CA ASP A 315 -9.05 -11.43 -21.33
C ASP A 315 -8.64 -10.00 -20.93
N GLY A 316 -7.42 -9.82 -20.39
CA GLY A 316 -6.82 -8.49 -20.10
C GLY A 316 -7.17 -7.89 -18.74
N VAL A 317 -7.64 -8.69 -17.78
CA VAL A 317 -8.04 -8.20 -16.44
C VAL A 317 -6.85 -7.76 -15.57
N LEU A 318 -5.68 -8.36 -15.78
CA LEU A 318 -4.42 -8.00 -15.12
C LEU A 318 -3.47 -7.44 -16.19
N PRO A 319 -3.54 -6.13 -16.50
CA PRO A 319 -2.89 -5.57 -17.67
C PRO A 319 -1.36 -5.68 -17.64
N ASN A 320 -0.73 -5.60 -16.46
CA ASN A 320 0.72 -5.78 -16.36
C ASN A 320 1.09 -7.26 -16.55
N VAL A 321 0.31 -8.20 -15.99
CA VAL A 321 0.54 -9.64 -16.21
C VAL A 321 0.40 -10.00 -17.68
N ASP A 322 -0.66 -9.51 -18.33
CA ASP A 322 -0.92 -9.71 -19.75
C ASP A 322 0.23 -9.17 -20.63
N ALA A 323 0.73 -7.96 -20.30
CA ALA A 323 1.91 -7.40 -20.97
C ALA A 323 3.17 -8.26 -20.78
N CYS A 324 3.42 -8.77 -19.58
CA CYS A 324 4.54 -9.68 -19.34
C CYS A 324 4.39 -11.01 -20.09
N LEU A 325 3.19 -11.59 -20.15
CA LEU A 325 2.94 -12.82 -20.91
C LEU A 325 3.19 -12.63 -22.41
N ARG A 326 2.75 -11.50 -22.99
CA ARG A 326 3.08 -11.16 -24.39
C ARG A 326 4.58 -11.08 -24.64
N TYR A 327 5.34 -10.61 -23.66
CA TYR A 327 6.80 -10.53 -23.77
C TYR A 327 7.46 -11.92 -23.70
N PHE A 328 6.99 -12.83 -22.85
CA PHE A 328 7.56 -14.18 -22.71
C PHE A 328 7.13 -15.14 -23.82
N MET A 329 6.03 -14.85 -24.50
CA MET A 329 5.53 -15.72 -25.55
C MET A 329 6.48 -15.70 -26.76
N GLU A 330 6.86 -16.89 -27.21
CA GLU A 330 7.58 -17.10 -28.46
C GLU A 330 6.63 -16.82 -29.64
N LEU A 331 7.01 -15.87 -30.50
CA LEU A 331 6.30 -15.60 -31.74
C LEU A 331 6.79 -16.57 -32.80
N LYS A 332 5.89 -17.44 -33.27
CA LYS A 332 6.14 -18.39 -34.33
C LYS A 332 4.89 -18.60 -35.18
N ARG A 333 5.08 -19.18 -36.36
CA ARG A 333 3.97 -19.55 -37.25
C ARG A 333 2.90 -20.33 -36.50
N GLY A 334 1.64 -19.97 -36.70
CA GLY A 334 0.46 -20.58 -36.08
C GLY A 334 0.08 -20.00 -34.72
N VAL A 335 0.86 -19.06 -34.15
CA VAL A 335 0.42 -18.32 -32.96
C VAL A 335 -0.81 -17.50 -33.33
N LYS A 336 -1.88 -17.69 -32.56
CA LYS A 336 -3.15 -17.00 -32.78
C LYS A 336 -3.05 -15.55 -32.33
N ILE A 337 -3.48 -14.64 -33.18
CA ILE A 337 -3.63 -13.21 -32.94
C ILE A 337 -5.13 -12.89 -32.87
N ARG A 338 -5.50 -11.88 -32.11
CA ARG A 338 -6.85 -11.35 -31.96
C ARG A 338 -6.75 -9.83 -32.00
N LYS A 339 -7.46 -9.20 -32.94
CA LYS A 339 -7.47 -7.75 -33.15
C LYS A 339 -8.91 -7.24 -33.15
N TYR A 340 -9.13 -6.06 -32.58
CA TYR A 340 -10.38 -5.35 -32.76
C TYR A 340 -10.29 -4.40 -33.96
N PHE A 341 -11.21 -4.54 -34.90
CA PHE A 341 -11.41 -3.66 -36.05
C PHE A 341 -12.67 -2.82 -35.82
N ALA A 342 -12.59 -1.51 -36.08
CA ALA A 342 -13.70 -0.57 -35.84
C ALA A 342 -15.01 -0.99 -36.53
N ASP A 343 -14.91 -1.50 -37.75
CA ASP A 343 -16.06 -1.87 -38.59
C ASP A 343 -16.45 -3.35 -38.51
N HIS A 344 -15.58 -4.21 -37.96
CA HIS A 344 -15.75 -5.68 -37.99
C HIS A 344 -15.73 -6.33 -36.60
N GLY A 345 -15.54 -5.56 -35.54
CA GLY A 345 -15.46 -6.09 -34.18
C GLY A 345 -14.16 -6.87 -33.95
N VAL A 346 -14.22 -7.91 -33.12
CA VAL A 346 -13.04 -8.72 -32.79
C VAL A 346 -12.84 -9.81 -33.85
N CYS A 347 -11.71 -9.79 -34.53
CA CYS A 347 -11.32 -10.83 -35.48
C CYS A 347 -10.11 -11.61 -34.95
N ASP A 348 -10.17 -12.92 -35.14
CA ASP A 348 -9.10 -13.85 -34.86
C ASP A 348 -8.25 -14.07 -36.12
N GLY A 349 -6.95 -14.27 -35.95
CA GLY A 349 -5.98 -14.48 -37.03
C GLY A 349 -4.77 -15.28 -36.55
N PHE A 350 -3.80 -15.52 -37.42
CA PHE A 350 -2.63 -16.34 -37.12
C PHE A 350 -1.37 -15.77 -37.77
N LEU A 351 -0.23 -15.88 -37.07
CA LEU A 351 1.08 -15.59 -37.65
C LEU A 351 1.40 -16.63 -38.73
N GLU A 352 1.70 -16.19 -39.94
CA GLU A 352 2.03 -17.10 -41.06
C GLU A 352 3.52 -17.13 -41.36
N THR A 353 4.06 -16.01 -41.85
CA THR A 353 5.43 -15.88 -42.33
C THR A 353 6.08 -14.64 -41.73
N LYS A 354 7.41 -14.66 -41.63
CA LYS A 354 8.20 -13.49 -41.26
C LYS A 354 8.89 -12.96 -42.51
N GLU A 355 8.67 -11.70 -42.83
CA GLU A 355 9.07 -11.07 -44.08
C GLU A 355 9.67 -9.69 -43.81
N ARG A 356 10.53 -9.21 -44.72
CA ARG A 356 11.01 -7.83 -44.68
C ARG A 356 10.03 -6.93 -45.40
N VAL A 357 9.50 -5.94 -44.68
CA VAL A 357 8.55 -4.95 -45.21
C VAL A 357 8.98 -3.55 -44.81
N ASP A 358 8.47 -2.53 -45.51
CA ASP A 358 8.61 -1.15 -45.07
C ASP A 358 7.88 -0.97 -43.73
N SER A 359 8.62 -0.48 -42.75
CA SER A 359 8.20 -0.40 -41.35
C SER A 359 7.07 0.59 -41.18
N THR A 360 5.97 0.13 -40.58
CA THR A 360 4.84 0.98 -40.18
C THR A 360 5.20 1.88 -39.00
N LEU A 361 6.05 1.39 -38.08
CA LEU A 361 6.51 2.14 -36.91
C LEU A 361 7.63 3.13 -37.23
N TYR A 362 8.46 2.84 -38.23
CA TYR A 362 9.65 3.60 -38.61
C TYR A 362 9.69 3.82 -40.13
N PRO A 363 8.86 4.73 -40.67
CA PRO A 363 8.69 4.90 -42.11
C PRO A 363 10.02 5.09 -42.87
N GLY A 364 10.18 4.36 -43.99
CA GLY A 364 11.39 4.39 -44.82
C GLY A 364 12.50 3.44 -44.35
N GLN A 365 12.20 2.53 -43.43
CA GLN A 365 13.12 1.48 -42.99
C GLN A 365 12.52 0.10 -43.25
N GLU A 366 13.26 -0.78 -43.92
CA GLU A 366 12.85 -2.18 -44.03
C GLU A 366 13.13 -2.94 -42.73
N ARG A 367 12.10 -3.54 -42.15
CA ARG A 367 12.19 -4.32 -40.91
C ARG A 367 11.48 -5.66 -41.04
N ASP A 368 11.86 -6.61 -40.19
CA ASP A 368 11.21 -7.92 -40.17
C ASP A 368 9.85 -7.80 -39.48
N ALA A 369 8.78 -8.14 -40.20
CA ALA A 369 7.41 -8.18 -39.71
C ALA A 369 6.80 -9.56 -39.92
N TRP A 370 5.83 -9.91 -39.09
CA TRP A 370 5.00 -11.10 -39.25
C TRP A 370 3.78 -10.76 -40.10
N LEU A 371 3.53 -11.55 -41.14
CA LEU A 371 2.25 -11.58 -41.82
C LEU A 371 1.22 -12.24 -40.89
N VAL A 372 0.16 -11.50 -40.55
CA VAL A 372 -1.01 -12.03 -39.86
C VAL A 372 -2.13 -12.20 -40.86
N THR A 373 -2.67 -13.42 -40.93
CA THR A 373 -3.85 -13.73 -41.74
C THR A 373 -5.05 -13.95 -40.82
N TYR A 374 -6.10 -13.14 -41.01
CA TYR A 374 -7.35 -13.19 -40.24
C TYR A 374 -8.34 -14.18 -40.85
N GLU A 375 -9.32 -14.61 -40.05
CA GLU A 375 -10.35 -15.59 -40.46
C GLU A 375 -11.20 -15.14 -41.66
N ASP A 376 -11.33 -13.82 -41.88
CA ASP A 376 -12.01 -13.22 -43.02
C ASP A 376 -11.13 -13.11 -44.28
N GLY A 377 -9.89 -13.59 -44.21
CA GLY A 377 -8.90 -13.52 -45.29
C GLY A 377 -8.16 -12.19 -45.36
N HIS A 378 -8.43 -11.23 -44.47
CA HIS A 378 -7.64 -10.01 -44.36
C HIS A 378 -6.21 -10.34 -43.93
N GLN A 379 -5.25 -9.58 -44.45
CA GLN A 379 -3.83 -9.77 -44.18
C GLN A 379 -3.16 -8.44 -43.84
N GLU A 380 -2.31 -8.47 -42.83
CA GLU A 380 -1.57 -7.29 -42.38
C GLU A 380 -0.22 -7.69 -41.81
N HIS A 381 0.80 -6.86 -41.99
CA HIS A 381 2.13 -7.08 -41.45
C HIS A 381 2.27 -6.38 -40.10
N PHE A 382 2.82 -7.10 -39.12
CA PHE A 382 3.12 -6.55 -37.81
C PHE A 382 4.56 -6.76 -37.41
N GLU A 383 5.24 -5.68 -37.06
CA GLU A 383 6.51 -5.77 -36.38
C GLU A 383 6.34 -6.44 -35.01
N GLU A 384 7.38 -7.13 -34.57
CA GLU A 384 7.37 -7.80 -33.26
C GLU A 384 7.11 -6.82 -32.10
N GLU A 385 7.54 -5.56 -32.25
CA GLU A 385 7.26 -4.49 -31.30
C GLU A 385 5.74 -4.18 -31.21
N GLU A 386 5.02 -4.18 -32.33
CA GLU A 386 3.57 -3.95 -32.39
C GLU A 386 2.81 -5.12 -31.73
N LEU A 387 3.19 -6.36 -32.07
CA LEU A 387 2.59 -7.57 -31.50
C LEU A 387 2.77 -7.67 -29.98
N ARG A 388 3.90 -7.18 -29.45
CA ARG A 388 4.21 -7.24 -28.02
C ARG A 388 3.65 -6.06 -27.22
N SER A 389 3.65 -4.87 -27.80
CA SER A 389 3.19 -3.64 -27.14
C SER A 389 1.67 -3.61 -26.92
N GLY A 390 0.91 -4.33 -27.75
CA GLY A 390 -0.55 -4.34 -27.67
C GLY A 390 -1.19 -3.00 -28.08
N LYS A 391 -0.40 -2.03 -28.53
CA LYS A 391 -0.80 -0.68 -28.93
C LYS A 391 -0.33 -0.45 -30.36
N ASP A 392 -1.25 -0.04 -31.24
CA ASP A 392 -0.83 0.66 -32.45
C ASP A 392 -0.06 1.92 -32.09
N GLY A 393 1.03 2.13 -32.82
CA GLY A 393 1.69 3.42 -32.91
C GLY A 393 0.79 4.43 -33.63
N ALA A 394 -0.04 5.15 -32.88
CA ALA A 394 -0.52 6.50 -33.21
C ALA A 394 -1.10 7.20 -31.97
N THR A 395 -0.80 8.48 -31.82
CA THR A 395 -1.22 9.38 -30.72
C THR A 395 -2.77 9.56 -30.70
N PRO A 396 -3.41 9.88 -29.54
CA PRO A 396 -4.76 9.44 -29.21
C PRO A 396 -5.88 10.37 -29.71
N ALA A 397 -7.03 9.79 -30.02
CA ALA A 397 -8.32 10.50 -30.04
C ALA A 397 -9.16 10.06 -28.83
N GLN A 398 -9.84 11.05 -28.24
CA GLN A 398 -10.65 10.99 -27.04
C GLN A 398 -11.74 9.90 -27.11
N GLY A 399 -12.00 9.25 -25.97
CA GLY A 399 -13.18 8.39 -25.77
C GLY A 399 -12.91 6.91 -25.97
N ASP A 400 -12.52 6.24 -24.89
CA ASP A 400 -12.96 4.90 -24.47
C ASP A 400 -12.69 3.67 -25.38
N GLY A 401 -12.13 3.84 -26.58
CA GLY A 401 -11.77 2.75 -27.49
C GLY A 401 -10.25 2.51 -27.52
N LYS A 402 -9.77 1.50 -26.77
CA LYS A 402 -8.37 1.05 -26.91
C LYS A 402 -8.29 0.03 -28.06
N PRO A 403 -7.45 0.23 -29.09
CA PRO A 403 -7.11 -0.85 -30.01
C PRO A 403 -6.44 -1.97 -29.22
N LEU A 404 -6.81 -3.21 -29.55
CA LEU A 404 -6.46 -4.38 -28.77
C LEU A 404 -5.79 -5.39 -29.68
N TYR A 405 -4.46 -5.37 -29.72
CA TYR A 405 -3.65 -6.43 -30.33
C TYR A 405 -3.35 -7.48 -29.28
N ARG A 406 -3.74 -8.72 -29.56
CA ARG A 406 -3.52 -9.84 -28.64
C ARG A 406 -2.95 -11.00 -29.39
N ALA A 407 -1.81 -11.52 -28.99
CA ALA A 407 -1.47 -12.89 -29.31
C ALA A 407 -2.06 -13.81 -28.24
N THR A 408 -3.08 -14.59 -28.59
CA THR A 408 -3.71 -15.56 -27.69
C THR A 408 -3.08 -16.93 -27.90
N THR A 409 -2.20 -17.34 -26.99
CA THR A 409 -2.04 -18.78 -26.71
C THR A 409 -2.84 -19.06 -25.44
N VAL A 410 -3.71 -20.08 -25.48
CA VAL A 410 -4.45 -20.57 -24.30
C VAL A 410 -3.44 -21.00 -23.24
N VAL A 411 -3.05 -20.08 -22.35
CA VAL A 411 -2.24 -20.35 -21.16
C VAL A 411 -3.06 -19.98 -19.94
N THR A 412 -4.28 -20.51 -19.89
CA THR A 412 -5.19 -20.44 -18.75
C THR A 412 -4.75 -21.36 -17.60
N THR A 413 -3.65 -22.10 -17.75
CA THR A 413 -3.24 -23.16 -16.82
C THR A 413 -2.21 -22.71 -15.76
N LEU A 414 -1.55 -21.55 -15.91
CA LEU A 414 -0.44 -21.13 -15.02
C LEU A 414 -0.84 -20.23 -13.84
N LEU A 415 -2.11 -19.82 -13.78
CA LEU A 415 -2.69 -19.03 -12.69
C LEU A 415 -3.92 -19.75 -12.13
N HIS A 416 -3.72 -20.96 -11.60
CA HIS A 416 -4.68 -21.55 -10.64
C HIS A 416 -4.65 -20.68 -9.37
N TRP A 417 -5.36 -19.56 -9.38
CA TRP A 417 -5.72 -18.82 -8.18
C TRP A 417 -6.69 -19.71 -7.39
N ARG A 418 -6.16 -20.55 -6.50
CA ARG A 418 -6.96 -21.12 -5.41
C ARG A 418 -7.23 -20.01 -4.39
N MET A 419 -8.15 -19.10 -4.73
CA MET A 419 -8.90 -18.34 -3.74
C MET A 419 -10.27 -18.99 -3.58
N LEU A 420 -10.30 -20.03 -2.74
CA LEU A 420 -11.46 -20.45 -1.97
C LEU A 420 -11.05 -20.47 -0.50
#